data_AF-A0A3B9HL34-F1
#
_entry.id   AF-A0A3B9HL34-F1
#
_cell.length_a   1.000
_cell.length_b   1.000
_cell.length_c   1.000
_cell.angle_alpha   90.00
_cell.angle_beta   90.00
_cell.angle_gamma   90.00
#
_symmetry.space_group_name_H-M   'P 1'
#
loop_
_entity.id
_entity.type
_entity.pdbx_description
1 polymer ?
#
loop_
_entity_poly.entity_id
_entity_poly.type
_entity_poly.pdbx_seq_one_letter_code
_entity_poly.pdbx_strand_id
1 'polypeptide(L)'
;MKLMLTLLFAGALSLGSQAQVVMKDFMSANHMGKVENSLNNPGKPLYWKLEYKSTEGARIYYTLTFYKDAAMSQPMVSFPSLMRNLEWTYYLDVSMTKDDATKVFAMIFKKDLRWSRVKYTPHQDCGWQDPTKWDRYNQVDDFQKLLDNTMMQLDKNVKLSCYM
;
A
#
# COMPACT_ATOMS: atom_id res chain seq x y z
N MET A 1 -27.34 23.48 -53.38
CA MET A 1 -26.49 23.77 -52.21
C MET A 1 -26.93 22.84 -51.07
N LYS A 2 -26.25 21.70 -50.88
CA LYS A 2 -26.43 20.83 -49.71
C LYS A 2 -25.04 20.54 -49.15
N LEU A 3 -24.83 21.02 -47.93
CA LEU A 3 -23.58 21.03 -47.19
C LEU A 3 -23.02 19.60 -47.06
N MET A 4 -21.73 19.45 -47.36
CA MET A 4 -20.90 18.34 -46.91
C MET A 4 -20.95 18.27 -45.37
N LEU A 5 -21.35 17.11 -44.83
CA LEU A 5 -21.14 16.76 -43.44
C LEU A 5 -19.88 15.89 -43.37
N THR A 6 -18.73 16.55 -43.32
CA THR A 6 -17.44 15.90 -43.03
C THR A 6 -16.88 16.51 -41.76
N LEU A 7 -16.26 15.66 -40.94
CA LEU A 7 -15.51 15.94 -39.71
C LEU A 7 -16.33 16.10 -38.43
N LEU A 8 -16.27 15.09 -37.57
CA LEU A 8 -15.61 15.17 -36.26
C LEU A 8 -15.76 13.84 -35.50
N PHE A 9 -15.03 12.82 -35.97
CA PHE A 9 -14.71 11.62 -35.19
C PHE A 9 -13.20 11.37 -35.27
N ALA A 10 -12.42 12.33 -34.80
CA ALA A 10 -10.99 12.17 -34.59
C ALA A 10 -10.63 12.88 -33.28
N GLY A 11 -10.77 12.16 -32.16
CA GLY A 11 -10.44 12.73 -30.85
C GLY A 11 -10.55 11.78 -29.65
N ALA A 12 -10.93 10.51 -29.83
CA ALA A 12 -11.18 9.58 -28.73
C ALA A 12 -10.05 8.54 -28.50
N LEU A 13 -8.79 8.85 -28.81
CA LEU A 13 -7.68 7.88 -28.70
C LEU A 13 -6.37 8.43 -28.09
N SER A 14 -6.43 9.26 -27.05
CA SER A 14 -5.20 9.63 -26.29
C SER A 14 -5.28 9.58 -24.77
N LEU A 15 -6.43 9.21 -24.18
CA LEU A 15 -6.60 9.19 -22.72
C LEU A 15 -5.99 7.97 -22.02
N GLY A 16 -5.53 6.95 -22.76
CA GLY A 16 -4.99 5.72 -22.19
C GLY A 16 -3.51 5.78 -21.78
N SER A 17 -2.67 6.50 -22.54
CA SER A 17 -1.21 6.49 -22.27
C SER A 17 -0.81 7.41 -21.11
N GLN A 18 -1.52 8.52 -20.90
CA GLN A 18 -1.23 9.47 -19.84
C GLN A 18 -1.56 8.90 -18.45
N ALA A 19 -2.67 8.14 -18.33
CA ALA A 19 -3.08 7.54 -17.05
C ALA A 19 -2.06 6.52 -16.52
N GLN A 20 -1.42 5.75 -17.42
CA GLN A 20 -0.41 4.76 -17.02
C GLN A 20 0.91 5.41 -16.59
N VAL A 21 1.33 6.49 -17.25
CA VAL A 21 2.55 7.24 -16.89
C VAL A 21 2.36 7.96 -15.55
N VAL A 22 1.26 8.69 -15.38
CA VAL A 22 0.94 9.39 -14.11
C VAL A 22 0.87 8.44 -12.92
N MET A 23 0.28 7.25 -13.12
CA MET A 23 0.18 6.24 -12.06
C MET A 23 1.54 5.60 -11.73
N LYS A 24 2.42 5.41 -12.72
CA LYS A 24 3.78 4.91 -12.48
C LYS A 24 4.58 5.91 -11.66
N ASP A 25 4.55 7.18 -12.01
CA ASP A 25 5.30 8.24 -11.30
C ASP A 25 4.78 8.40 -9.87
N PHE A 26 3.47 8.33 -9.69
CA PHE A 26 2.86 8.39 -8.37
C PHE A 26 3.26 7.19 -7.51
N MET A 27 3.31 5.98 -8.08
CA MET A 27 3.81 4.82 -7.35
C MET A 27 5.31 4.95 -7.05
N SER A 28 6.13 5.42 -7.99
CA SER A 28 7.58 5.58 -7.79
C SER A 28 7.95 6.82 -6.93
N ALA A 29 7.19 7.09 -5.87
CA ALA A 29 7.37 8.20 -4.94
C ALA A 29 7.29 7.74 -3.47
N ASN A 30 7.70 8.62 -2.56
CA ASN A 30 7.47 8.40 -1.14
C ASN A 30 5.99 8.58 -0.81
N HIS A 31 5.46 7.69 0.03
CA HIS A 31 4.14 7.84 0.63
C HIS A 31 4.24 7.87 2.14
N MET A 32 3.31 8.55 2.79
CA MET A 32 3.27 8.61 4.25
C MET A 32 1.86 8.81 4.75
N GLY A 33 1.63 8.48 6.00
CA GLY A 33 0.34 8.63 6.65
C GLY A 33 0.41 8.34 8.13
N LYS A 34 -0.74 8.14 8.74
CA LYS A 34 -0.86 7.78 10.15
C LYS A 34 -2.07 6.89 10.41
N VAL A 35 -1.93 6.04 11.41
CA VAL A 35 -3.02 5.27 12.02
C VAL A 35 -3.37 5.95 13.34
N GLU A 36 -4.59 6.48 13.44
CA GLU A 36 -5.09 7.06 14.68
C GLU A 36 -5.39 5.97 15.71
N ASN A 37 -5.26 6.30 17.01
CA ASN A 37 -5.56 5.38 18.12
C ASN A 37 -4.86 4.01 18.00
N SER A 38 -3.57 4.01 17.64
CA SER A 38 -2.85 2.79 17.30
C SER A 38 -2.63 1.88 18.52
N LEU A 39 -2.68 0.56 18.27
CA LEU A 39 -2.30 -0.45 19.27
C LEU A 39 -0.79 -0.51 19.47
N ASN A 40 0.00 -0.22 18.43
CA ASN A 40 1.46 -0.22 18.47
C ASN A 40 2.08 1.10 18.96
N ASN A 41 1.27 2.16 19.11
CA ASN A 41 1.65 3.39 19.81
C ASN A 41 0.56 3.74 20.84
N PRO A 42 0.63 3.26 22.09
CA PRO A 42 -0.44 3.19 23.10
C PRO A 42 -1.60 4.21 23.00
N GLY A 43 -2.54 4.01 22.06
CA GLY A 43 -3.68 4.90 21.81
C GLY A 43 -3.35 6.25 21.17
N LYS A 44 -2.07 6.52 20.87
CA LYS A 44 -1.57 7.68 20.13
C LYS A 44 -1.49 7.39 18.62
N PRO A 45 -1.32 8.41 17.77
CA PRO A 45 -1.13 8.18 16.35
C PRO A 45 0.18 7.45 16.06
N LEU A 46 0.14 6.40 15.25
CA LEU A 46 1.32 5.73 14.70
C LEU A 46 1.55 6.23 13.27
N TYR A 47 2.72 6.78 13.00
CA TYR A 47 3.05 7.33 11.69
C TYR A 47 3.76 6.29 10.85
N TRP A 48 3.57 6.32 9.55
CA TRP A 48 4.21 5.40 8.61
C TRP A 48 4.74 6.14 7.40
N LYS A 49 5.85 5.65 6.85
CA LYS A 49 6.45 6.12 5.60
C LYS A 49 6.80 4.92 4.73
N LEU A 50 6.29 4.90 3.51
CA LEU A 50 6.72 3.98 2.46
C LEU A 50 7.74 4.73 1.60
N GLU A 51 9.01 4.55 1.89
CA GLU A 51 10.11 5.27 1.25
C GLU A 51 10.56 4.55 -0.03
N TYR A 52 10.41 5.23 -1.17
CA TYR A 52 10.83 4.73 -2.47
C TYR A 52 12.34 4.53 -2.52
N LYS A 53 12.78 3.40 -3.10
CA LYS A 53 14.19 3.08 -3.31
C LYS A 53 14.54 3.02 -4.79
N SER A 54 13.87 2.16 -5.55
CA SER A 54 14.17 1.95 -6.96
C SER A 54 13.01 1.28 -7.69
N THR A 55 13.09 1.28 -9.02
CA THR A 55 12.15 0.57 -9.90
C THR A 55 12.93 -0.34 -10.84
N GLU A 56 12.59 -1.63 -10.89
CA GLU A 56 13.17 -2.62 -11.82
C GLU A 56 12.04 -3.33 -12.57
N GLY A 57 11.82 -2.93 -13.82
CA GLY A 57 10.69 -3.43 -14.61
C GLY A 57 9.35 -3.08 -13.94
N ALA A 58 8.58 -4.10 -13.55
CA ALA A 58 7.29 -3.95 -12.87
C ALA A 58 7.39 -3.95 -11.32
N ARG A 59 8.61 -4.05 -10.78
CA ARG A 59 8.89 -4.09 -9.34
C ARG A 59 9.29 -2.71 -8.86
N ILE A 60 8.61 -2.21 -7.83
CA ILE A 60 8.94 -0.96 -7.17
C ILE A 60 9.33 -1.30 -5.74
N TYR A 61 10.59 -1.02 -5.39
CA TYR A 61 11.13 -1.35 -4.08
C TYR A 61 10.98 -0.15 -3.15
N TYR A 62 10.54 -0.43 -1.93
CA TYR A 62 10.42 0.53 -0.85
C TYR A 62 11.01 -0.01 0.44
N THR A 63 11.16 0.89 1.40
CA THR A 63 11.24 0.55 2.82
C THR A 63 10.01 1.11 3.52
N LEU A 64 9.23 0.26 4.16
CA LEU A 64 8.14 0.68 5.05
C LEU A 64 8.71 0.92 6.44
N THR A 65 8.64 2.13 6.95
CA THR A 65 9.10 2.50 8.29
C THR A 65 7.94 3.05 9.11
N PHE A 66 7.83 2.61 10.36
CA PHE A 66 6.90 3.16 11.35
C PHE A 66 7.62 4.10 12.32
N TYR A 67 6.90 5.10 12.81
CA TYR A 67 7.40 6.12 13.74
C TYR A 67 6.36 6.41 14.83
N LYS A 68 6.83 6.76 16.03
CA LYS A 68 5.96 7.11 17.16
C LYS A 68 5.61 8.59 17.25
N ASP A 69 6.26 9.44 16.45
CA ASP A 69 6.11 10.89 16.44
C ASP A 69 5.82 11.45 15.05
N ALA A 70 5.12 12.59 15.00
CA ALA A 70 4.70 13.23 13.75
C ALA A 70 5.87 13.76 12.91
N ALA A 71 6.99 14.10 13.56
CA ALA A 71 8.20 14.54 12.87
C ALA A 71 8.93 13.38 12.19
N MET A 72 8.51 12.13 12.43
CA MET A 72 9.15 10.91 11.93
C MET A 72 10.65 10.89 12.22
N SER A 73 11.02 11.32 13.43
CA SER A 73 12.41 11.61 13.79
C SER A 73 13.22 10.35 14.11
N GLN A 74 12.59 9.33 14.70
CA GLN A 74 13.25 8.08 15.09
C GLN A 74 12.48 6.87 14.55
N PRO A 75 13.05 6.07 13.64
CA PRO A 75 12.45 4.84 13.16
C PRO A 75 12.13 3.89 14.32
N MET A 76 10.88 3.43 14.42
CA MET A 76 10.47 2.39 15.35
C MET A 76 10.83 1.01 14.82
N VAL A 77 10.43 0.71 13.58
CA VAL A 77 10.72 -0.55 12.89
C VAL A 77 10.65 -0.31 11.38
N SER A 78 11.47 -1.03 10.61
CA SER A 78 11.52 -0.91 9.15
C SER A 78 11.46 -2.27 8.47
N PHE A 79 10.74 -2.34 7.35
CA PHE A 79 10.54 -3.56 6.59
C PHE A 79 10.85 -3.35 5.11
N PRO A 80 11.64 -4.24 4.48
CA PRO A 80 11.73 -4.30 3.03
C PRO A 80 10.35 -4.49 2.43
N SER A 81 10.01 -3.69 1.43
CA SER A 81 8.69 -3.72 0.81
C SER A 81 8.81 -3.72 -0.72
N LEU A 82 7.92 -4.44 -1.39
CA LEU A 82 7.88 -4.56 -2.84
C LEU A 82 6.46 -4.30 -3.31
N MET A 83 6.29 -3.33 -4.19
CA MET A 83 5.04 -3.15 -4.92
C MET A 83 5.16 -3.67 -6.35
N ARG A 84 4.08 -4.29 -6.85
CA ARG A 84 3.95 -4.67 -8.26
C ARG A 84 2.71 -4.02 -8.85
N ASN A 85 2.92 -3.29 -9.94
CA ASN A 85 1.86 -2.74 -10.77
C ASN A 85 1.56 -3.71 -11.91
N LEU A 86 0.62 -4.63 -11.69
CA LEU A 86 0.15 -5.52 -12.75
C LEU A 86 -1.07 -4.92 -13.44
N GLU A 87 -1.41 -5.41 -14.63
CA GLU A 87 -2.53 -4.88 -15.42
C GLU A 87 -3.83 -4.76 -14.59
N TRP A 88 -4.22 -5.82 -13.88
CA TRP A 88 -5.49 -5.90 -13.15
C TRP A 88 -5.37 -5.69 -11.64
N THR A 89 -4.16 -5.66 -11.09
CA THR A 89 -3.92 -5.71 -9.63
C THR A 89 -2.73 -4.87 -9.20
N TYR A 90 -2.85 -4.26 -8.01
CA TYR A 90 -1.67 -3.88 -7.22
C TYR A 90 -1.40 -4.94 -6.16
N TYR A 91 -0.13 -5.26 -5.99
CA TYR A 91 0.37 -6.05 -4.87
C TYR A 91 1.36 -5.21 -4.08
N LEU A 92 1.21 -5.13 -2.77
CA LEU A 92 2.24 -4.63 -1.85
C LEU A 92 2.62 -5.76 -0.90
N ASP A 93 3.87 -6.21 -1.01
CA ASP A 93 4.47 -7.22 -0.16
C ASP A 93 5.38 -6.52 0.85
N VAL A 94 5.22 -6.82 2.14
CA VAL A 94 6.07 -6.33 3.22
C VAL A 94 6.72 -7.54 3.89
N SER A 95 8.04 -7.66 3.76
CA SER A 95 8.81 -8.75 4.32
C SER A 95 9.09 -8.49 5.79
N MET A 96 8.55 -9.33 6.66
CA MET A 96 8.74 -9.25 8.11
C MET A 96 9.54 -10.45 8.57
N THR A 97 10.73 -10.22 9.10
CA THR A 97 11.65 -11.29 9.54
C THR A 97 11.74 -11.32 11.06
N LYS A 98 11.67 -12.53 11.64
CA LYS A 98 11.87 -12.79 13.07
C LYS A 98 12.47 -14.19 13.23
N ASP A 99 13.49 -14.33 14.07
CA ASP A 99 14.17 -15.61 14.36
C ASP A 99 14.50 -16.42 13.07
N ASP A 100 15.15 -15.77 12.11
CA ASP A 100 15.53 -16.32 10.79
C ASP A 100 14.37 -16.74 9.86
N ALA A 101 13.12 -16.65 10.30
CA ALA A 101 11.95 -16.85 9.47
C ALA A 101 11.46 -15.52 8.88
N THR A 102 11.20 -15.51 7.57
CA THR A 102 10.55 -14.38 6.89
C THR A 102 9.13 -14.75 6.50
N LYS A 103 8.18 -13.91 6.91
CA LYS A 103 6.78 -14.00 6.46
C LYS A 103 6.41 -12.71 5.73
N VAL A 104 5.57 -12.83 4.70
CA VAL A 104 5.17 -11.70 3.85
C VAL A 104 3.76 -11.27 4.19
N PHE A 105 3.62 -10.02 4.65
CA PHE A 105 2.34 -9.34 4.71
C PHE A 105 2.00 -8.82 3.32
N ALA A 106 0.89 -9.26 2.74
CA ALA A 106 0.53 -8.94 1.37
C ALA A 106 -0.81 -8.20 1.29
N MET A 107 -0.81 -7.01 0.69
CA MET A 107 -2.02 -6.34 0.24
C MET A 107 -2.23 -6.64 -1.25
N ILE A 108 -3.46 -7.03 -1.58
CA ILE A 108 -3.91 -7.26 -2.95
C ILE A 108 -5.05 -6.30 -3.22
N PHE A 109 -4.91 -5.46 -4.24
CA PHE A 109 -5.96 -4.57 -4.72
C PHE A 109 -6.37 -4.96 -6.14
N LYS A 110 -7.66 -5.22 -6.35
CA LYS A 110 -8.26 -5.47 -7.68
C LYS A 110 -8.75 -4.16 -8.27
N LYS A 111 -8.10 -3.68 -9.33
CA LYS A 111 -8.34 -2.34 -9.90
C LYS A 111 -9.70 -2.21 -10.57
N ASP A 112 -10.11 -3.25 -11.28
CA ASP A 112 -11.39 -3.38 -11.96
C ASP A 112 -12.57 -3.36 -10.98
N LEU A 113 -12.45 -4.12 -9.89
CA LEU A 113 -13.50 -4.29 -8.90
C LEU A 113 -13.39 -3.34 -7.69
N ARG A 114 -12.33 -2.53 -7.65
CA ARG A 114 -12.03 -1.53 -6.61
C ARG A 114 -12.18 -2.06 -5.18
N TRP A 115 -11.62 -3.23 -4.91
CA TRP A 115 -11.53 -3.75 -3.54
C TRP A 115 -10.10 -4.19 -3.23
N SER A 116 -9.73 -4.13 -1.94
CA SER A 116 -8.48 -4.70 -1.44
C SER A 116 -8.70 -5.70 -0.31
N ARG A 117 -7.74 -6.61 -0.19
CA ARG A 117 -7.61 -7.54 0.94
C ARG A 117 -6.16 -7.60 1.37
N VAL A 118 -5.98 -7.75 2.67
CA VAL A 118 -4.69 -8.09 3.26
C VAL A 118 -4.69 -9.59 3.58
N LYS A 119 -3.53 -10.22 3.42
CA LYS A 119 -3.27 -11.59 3.87
C LYS A 119 -1.94 -11.62 4.61
N TYR A 120 -1.98 -12.07 5.85
CA TYR A 120 -0.78 -12.31 6.64
C TYR A 120 -1.07 -13.24 7.81
N THR A 121 -0.09 -14.07 8.16
CA THR A 121 -0.10 -14.83 9.41
C THR A 121 1.12 -14.36 10.19
N PRO A 122 0.94 -13.61 11.29
CA PRO A 122 2.07 -13.17 12.12
C PRO A 122 2.97 -14.32 12.57
N HIS A 123 4.19 -14.01 12.99
CA HIS A 123 4.97 -14.99 13.75
C HIS A 123 4.24 -15.32 15.06
N GLN A 124 4.58 -16.46 15.66
CA GLN A 124 3.96 -16.89 16.91
C GLN A 124 4.05 -15.75 17.94
N ASP A 125 2.93 -15.50 18.64
CA ASP A 125 2.75 -14.45 19.65
C ASP A 125 2.82 -12.99 19.14
N CYS A 126 3.11 -12.78 17.86
CA CYS A 126 3.17 -11.45 17.23
C CYS A 126 1.80 -10.91 16.76
N GLY A 127 0.71 -11.65 16.98
CA GLY A 127 -0.65 -11.20 16.71
C GLY A 127 -1.26 -10.45 17.89
N TRP A 128 -2.04 -9.41 17.62
CA TRP A 128 -2.93 -8.78 18.61
C TRP A 128 -4.20 -9.60 18.86
N GLN A 129 -4.59 -10.44 17.90
CA GLN A 129 -5.82 -11.24 17.92
C GLN A 129 -5.54 -12.67 17.45
N ASP A 130 -6.24 -13.63 18.05
CA ASP A 130 -6.24 -15.04 17.65
C ASP A 130 -7.69 -15.56 17.48
N PRO A 131 -8.15 -15.87 16.25
CA PRO A 131 -7.42 -15.70 14.99
C PRO A 131 -7.31 -14.23 14.59
N THR A 132 -6.28 -13.91 13.81
CA THR A 132 -6.11 -12.60 13.19
C THR A 132 -7.24 -12.33 12.18
N LYS A 133 -7.81 -11.12 12.20
CA LYS A 133 -8.96 -10.75 11.35
C LYS A 133 -8.57 -9.72 10.30
N TRP A 134 -8.62 -10.12 9.03
CA TRP A 134 -8.36 -9.26 7.89
C TRP A 134 -9.67 -8.87 7.20
N ASP A 135 -9.93 -7.57 7.10
CA ASP A 135 -11.14 -7.06 6.48
C ASP A 135 -10.92 -6.83 4.99
N ARG A 136 -12.00 -7.00 4.21
CA ARG A 136 -12.03 -6.53 2.83
C ARG A 136 -12.39 -5.05 2.84
N TYR A 137 -11.57 -4.23 2.18
CA TYR A 137 -11.91 -2.84 1.93
C TYR A 137 -12.52 -2.72 0.52
N ASN A 138 -13.72 -2.16 0.43
CA ASN A 138 -14.48 -2.03 -0.81
C ASN A 138 -14.53 -0.57 -1.25
N GLN A 139 -14.84 -0.36 -2.53
CA GLN A 139 -15.03 0.98 -3.11
C GLN A 139 -13.80 1.87 -2.90
N VAL A 140 -12.60 1.30 -3.09
CA VAL A 140 -11.36 2.07 -3.05
C VAL A 140 -11.38 3.09 -4.19
N ASP A 141 -11.47 4.35 -3.82
CA ASP A 141 -11.54 5.50 -4.72
C ASP A 141 -10.21 6.26 -4.83
N ASP A 142 -9.32 6.05 -3.85
CA ASP A 142 -8.06 6.75 -3.69
C ASP A 142 -6.95 5.81 -3.21
N PHE A 143 -5.74 6.01 -3.74
CA PHE A 143 -4.58 5.18 -3.42
C PHE A 143 -4.02 5.47 -2.03
N GLN A 144 -4.06 6.72 -1.57
CA GLN A 144 -3.61 7.04 -0.21
C GLN A 144 -4.52 6.35 0.81
N LYS A 145 -5.85 6.38 0.62
CA LYS A 145 -6.80 5.60 1.44
C LYS A 145 -6.56 4.09 1.39
N LEU A 146 -6.13 3.56 0.22
CA LEU A 146 -5.73 2.15 0.12
C LEU A 146 -4.54 1.85 1.04
N LEU A 147 -3.50 2.69 1.01
CA LEU A 147 -2.33 2.53 1.87
C LEU A 147 -2.69 2.72 3.35
N ASP A 148 -3.45 3.76 3.69
CA ASP A 148 -3.89 4.03 5.07
C ASP A 148 -4.70 2.84 5.62
N ASN A 149 -5.65 2.29 4.84
CA ASN A 149 -6.38 1.10 5.24
C ASN A 149 -5.45 -0.10 5.44
N THR A 150 -4.46 -0.27 4.57
CA THR A 150 -3.47 -1.35 4.65
C THR A 150 -2.66 -1.26 5.95
N MET A 151 -2.17 -0.07 6.30
CA MET A 151 -1.39 0.15 7.52
C MET A 151 -2.25 0.05 8.78
N MET A 152 -3.51 0.51 8.74
CA MET A 152 -4.48 0.30 9.82
C MET A 152 -4.74 -1.19 10.05
N GLN A 153 -4.86 -1.98 8.99
CA GLN A 153 -5.04 -3.43 9.13
C GLN A 153 -3.80 -4.13 9.68
N LEU A 154 -2.59 -3.68 9.33
CA LEU A 154 -1.37 -4.16 9.96
C LEU A 154 -1.37 -3.82 11.45
N ASP A 155 -1.63 -2.56 11.81
CA ASP A 155 -1.63 -2.08 13.19
C ASP A 155 -2.63 -2.83 14.09
N LYS A 156 -3.87 -3.02 13.62
CA LYS A 156 -4.92 -3.69 14.43
C LYS A 156 -4.62 -5.16 14.73
N ASN A 157 -3.74 -5.79 13.93
CA ASN A 157 -3.56 -7.24 13.90
C ASN A 157 -2.16 -7.68 14.34
N VAL A 158 -1.14 -6.84 14.18
CA VAL A 158 0.27 -7.23 14.37
C VAL A 158 0.94 -6.37 15.44
N LYS A 159 1.59 -7.03 16.40
CA LYS A 159 2.48 -6.43 17.39
C LYS A 159 3.83 -6.12 16.73
N LEU A 160 4.03 -4.88 16.32
CA LEU A 160 5.24 -4.42 15.66
C LEU A 160 6.48 -4.50 16.56
N SER A 161 6.31 -4.45 17.88
CA SER A 161 7.39 -4.63 18.86
C SER A 161 8.07 -6.01 18.79
N CYS A 162 7.42 -7.00 18.17
CA CYS A 162 8.01 -8.33 17.98
C CYS A 162 9.06 -8.39 16.87
N TYR A 163 9.24 -7.31 16.11
CA TYR A 163 10.13 -7.22 14.94
C TYR A 163 11.16 -6.08 15.10
N MET A 164 11.33 -5.59 16.32
CA MET A 164 12.33 -4.58 16.68
C MET A 164 13.66 -5.21 17.03
#